data_AF-A0A2K3KV64-F1
#
_entry.id   AF-A0A2K3KV64-F1
#
_cell.length_a   1.000
_cell.length_b   1.000
_cell.length_c   1.000
_cell.angle_alpha   90.00
_cell.angle_beta   90.00
_cell.angle_gamma   90.00
#
_symmetry.space_group_name_H-M   'P 1'
#
loop_
_entity.id
_entity.type
_entity.pdbx_description
1 polymer ?
#
loop_
_entity_poly.entity_id
_entity_poly.type
_entity_poly.pdbx_seq_one_letter_code
_entity_poly.pdbx_strand_id
1 'polypeptide(L)'
;MQFHSITFMIINYYLLHVSAIFELRLRITLSAGKLILIPRVRNTDNKPFSFAFSLCNYLSVSDISEVRIEGLETLDYVDNLMNRSRFTEQADAITFDGE
;
A
#
# COMPACT_ATOMS: atom_id res chain seq x y z
N MET A 1 -18.00 -18.72 5.18
CA MET A 1 -16.82 -18.24 4.45
C MET A 1 -15.72 -17.99 5.47
N GLN A 2 -14.74 -18.90 5.54
CA GLN A 2 -13.58 -18.78 6.42
C GLN A 2 -12.58 -17.82 5.77
N PHE A 3 -12.38 -16.65 6.36
CA PHE A 3 -11.28 -15.77 6.00
C PHE A 3 -10.00 -16.39 6.55
N HIS A 4 -9.16 -16.91 5.66
CA HIS A 4 -7.80 -17.29 6.00
C HIS A 4 -7.03 -16.02 6.38
N SER A 5 -6.35 -16.10 7.52
CA SER A 5 -5.57 -15.03 8.15
C SER A 5 -4.61 -14.39 7.16
N ILE A 6 -4.89 -13.15 6.76
CA ILE A 6 -3.89 -12.35 6.04
C ILE A 6 -3.10 -11.55 7.07
N THR A 7 -2.01 -12.16 7.53
CA THR A 7 -1.03 -11.51 8.39
C THR A 7 -0.28 -10.45 7.58
N PHE A 8 -0.71 -9.19 7.63
CA PHE A 8 0.10 -8.06 7.16
C PHE A 8 0.81 -7.39 8.33
N MET A 9 2.12 -7.64 8.42
CA MET A 9 3.04 -6.77 9.14
C MET A 9 4.32 -6.63 8.32
N ILE A 10 4.27 -5.87 7.21
CA ILE A 10 5.47 -5.25 6.66
C ILE A 10 5.64 -3.90 7.38
N ILE A 11 5.98 -3.98 8.67
CA ILE A 11 6.65 -2.89 9.40
C ILE A 11 8.19 -3.07 9.31
N ASN A 12 8.66 -4.16 8.68
CA ASN A 12 9.92 -4.78 9.10
C ASN A 12 11.20 -4.51 8.28
N TYR A 13 11.26 -3.52 7.39
CA TYR A 13 12.53 -3.29 6.63
C TYR A 13 13.19 -1.92 6.75
N TYR A 14 12.54 -0.89 7.29
CA TYR A 14 13.16 0.44 7.40
C TYR A 14 13.34 0.97 8.84
N LEU A 15 12.92 0.23 9.85
CA LEU A 15 13.10 0.61 11.27
C LEU A 15 14.49 0.27 11.83
N LEU A 16 15.36 -0.36 11.05
CA LEU A 16 16.67 -0.84 11.53
C LEU A 16 17.68 0.28 11.84
N HIS A 17 17.42 1.55 11.50
CA HIS A 17 18.35 2.67 11.72
C HIS A 17 17.67 3.95 12.25
N VAL A 18 16.57 3.82 13.00
CA VAL A 18 15.87 4.98 13.56
C VAL A 18 15.74 4.82 15.07
N SER A 19 16.57 5.54 15.84
CA SER A 19 16.44 5.68 17.29
C SER A 19 15.27 6.58 17.71
N ALA A 20 14.24 6.74 16.87
CA ALA A 20 13.10 7.60 17.17
C ALA A 20 12.02 6.79 17.90
N ILE A 21 11.48 7.41 18.94
CA ILE A 21 10.35 6.87 19.69
C ILE A 21 9.06 7.41 19.05
N PHE A 22 8.19 6.51 18.60
CA PHE A 22 6.91 6.89 18.00
C PHE A 22 5.81 5.90 18.38
N GLU A 23 4.57 6.35 18.26
CA GLU A 23 3.38 5.50 18.33
C GLU A 23 2.77 5.36 16.93
N LEU A 24 2.41 4.13 16.57
CA LEU A 24 1.56 3.84 15.41
C LEU A 24 0.19 3.35 15.92
N ARG A 25 -0.88 4.02 15.48
CA ARG A 25 -2.26 3.60 15.74
C ARG A 25 -2.99 3.38 14.43
N LEU A 26 -3.63 2.23 14.29
CA LEU A 26 -4.50 1.93 13.15
C LEU A 26 -5.94 1.89 13.63
N ARG A 27 -6.78 2.82 13.16
CA ARG A 27 -8.23 2.76 13.38
C ARG A 27 -8.86 2.00 12.22
N ILE A 28 -9.60 0.95 12.56
CA ILE A 28 -10.30 0.08 11.62
C ILE A 28 -11.81 0.28 11.83
N THR A 29 -12.54 0.55 10.75
CA THR A 29 -14.01 0.55 10.77
C THR A 29 -14.52 -0.41 9.71
N LEU A 30 -15.37 -1.35 10.12
CA LEU A 30 -16.01 -2.32 9.23
C LEU A 30 -17.51 -2.06 9.19
N SER A 31 -18.06 -2.01 7.98
CA SER A 31 -19.48 -1.87 7.70
C SER A 31 -19.84 -2.69 6.47
N ALA A 32 -21.14 -2.89 6.21
CA ALA A 32 -21.60 -3.63 5.04
C ALA A 32 -21.01 -3.02 3.76
N GLY A 33 -20.23 -3.81 3.02
CA GLY A 33 -19.60 -3.40 1.77
C GLY A 33 -18.45 -2.38 1.89
N LYS A 34 -17.96 -2.06 3.10
CA LYS A 34 -16.93 -1.04 3.27
C LYS A 34 -16.00 -1.31 4.45
N LEU A 35 -14.70 -1.29 4.15
CA LEU A 35 -13.60 -1.29 5.11
C LEU A 35 -12.91 0.08 5.07
N ILE A 36 -12.73 0.70 6.24
CA ILE A 36 -11.98 1.97 6.38
C ILE A 36 -10.77 1.72 7.27
N LEU A 37 -9.59 2.04 6.76
CA LEU A 37 -8.31 1.97 7.46
C LEU A 37 -7.74 3.38 7.62
N ILE A 38 -7.54 3.84 8.85
CA ILE A 38 -6.98 5.17 9.15
C ILE A 38 -5.72 4.97 9.99
N PRO A 39 -4.52 4.96 9.38
CA PRO A 39 -3.26 4.94 10.10
C PRO A 39 -2.94 6.32 10.66
N ARG A 40 -2.38 6.35 11.87
CA ARG A 40 -1.87 7.56 12.52
C ARG A 40 -0.51 7.28 13.14
N VAL A 41 0.48 8.04 12.69
CA VAL A 41 1.82 8.06 13.30
C VAL A 41 1.91 9.28 14.21
N ARG A 42 2.40 9.08 15.43
CA ARG A 42 2.69 10.15 16.38
C ARG A 42 4.15 10.07 16.81
N ASN A 43 4.90 11.14 16.59
CA ASN A 43 6.19 11.31 17.24
C ASN A 43 6.00 11.52 18.74
N THR A 44 6.57 10.65 19.56
CA THR A 44 6.57 10.77 21.03
C THR A 44 7.94 11.12 21.59
N ASP A 45 8.94 11.24 20.72
CA ASP A 45 10.27 11.70 21.06
C ASP A 45 10.35 13.25 21.04
N ASN A 46 11.46 13.79 21.55
CA ASN A 46 11.79 15.21 21.48
C ASN A 46 12.55 15.61 20.20
N LYS A 47 12.85 14.64 19.31
CA LYS A 47 13.56 14.85 18.04
C LYS A 47 12.64 14.58 16.85
N PRO A 48 12.70 15.40 15.78
CA PRO A 48 12.06 15.07 14.51
C PRO A 48 12.60 13.75 13.94
N PHE A 49 11.73 12.97 13.28
CA PHE A 49 12.15 11.79 12.53
C PHE A 49 11.45 11.75 11.16
N SER A 50 12.15 11.19 10.18
CA SER A 50 11.62 10.91 8.85
C SER A 50 11.07 9.50 8.81
N PHE A 51 9.93 9.32 8.15
CA PHE A 51 9.33 8.00 7.96
C PHE A 51 8.62 7.91 6.61
N ALA A 52 8.41 6.67 6.18
CA ALA A 52 7.52 6.32 5.11
C ALA A 52 6.59 5.21 5.62
N PHE A 53 5.37 5.15 5.09
CA PHE A 53 4.45 4.06 5.35
C PHE A 53 3.62 3.78 4.10
N SER A 54 3.15 2.55 3.97
CA SER A 54 2.21 2.13 2.94
C SER A 54 1.17 1.20 3.54
N LEU A 55 -0.02 1.13 2.93
CA LEU A 55 -1.01 0.09 3.21
C LEU A 55 -0.94 -0.94 2.08
N CYS A 56 -0.36 -2.10 2.36
CA CYS A 56 -0.24 -3.20 1.39
C CYS A 56 -1.52 -4.06 1.41
N ASN A 57 -2.55 -3.60 0.70
CA ASN A 57 -3.81 -4.32 0.59
C ASN A 57 -3.75 -5.35 -0.55
N TYR A 58 -4.23 -6.57 -0.30
CA TYR A 58 -4.40 -7.59 -1.32
C TYR A 58 -5.89 -7.76 -1.55
N LEU A 59 -6.33 -7.44 -2.77
CA LEU A 59 -7.73 -7.54 -3.17
C LEU A 59 -7.96 -8.93 -3.76
N SER A 60 -9.00 -9.61 -3.25
CA SER A 60 -9.40 -10.90 -3.80
C SER A 60 -10.16 -10.68 -5.11
N VAL A 61 -9.66 -11.29 -6.17
CA VAL A 61 -10.30 -11.35 -7.49
C VAL A 61 -10.44 -12.80 -7.91
N SER A 62 -11.40 -13.10 -8.79
CA SER A 62 -11.67 -14.47 -9.25
C SER A 62 -10.76 -14.91 -10.39
N ASP A 63 -10.52 -14.00 -11.34
CA ASP A 63 -9.64 -14.17 -12.48
C ASP A 63 -8.89 -12.85 -12.69
N ILE A 64 -7.56 -12.89 -12.71
CA ILE A 64 -6.72 -11.70 -12.84
C ILE A 64 -6.73 -11.14 -14.27
N SER A 65 -6.95 -12.00 -15.27
CA SER A 65 -6.98 -11.61 -16.68
C SER A 65 -8.18 -10.72 -17.03
N GLU A 66 -9.23 -10.75 -16.20
CA GLU A 66 -10.42 -9.90 -16.32
C GLU A 66 -10.32 -8.59 -15.52
N VAL A 67 -9.23 -8.37 -14.78
CA VAL A 67 -9.06 -7.20 -13.89
C VAL A 67 -8.52 -6.00 -14.65
N ARG A 68 -9.10 -4.84 -14.35
CA ARG A 68 -8.64 -3.52 -14.82
C ARG A 68 -8.47 -2.58 -13.63
N ILE A 69 -7.36 -1.85 -13.58
CA ILE A 69 -7.16 -0.76 -12.61
C ILE A 69 -7.25 0.58 -13.34
N GLU A 70 -8.22 1.40 -12.96
CA GLU A 70 -8.52 2.71 -13.58
C GLU A 70 -8.15 3.87 -12.63
N GLY A 71 -8.12 5.10 -13.14
CA GLY A 71 -7.88 6.31 -12.34
C GLY A 71 -6.40 6.59 -12.05
N LEU A 72 -5.51 5.96 -12.81
CA LEU A 72 -4.06 6.13 -12.72
C LEU A 72 -3.48 6.86 -13.93
N GLU A 73 -4.31 7.21 -14.91
CA GLU A 73 -3.92 7.97 -16.08
C GLU A 73 -3.21 9.27 -15.67
N THR A 74 -2.20 9.68 -16.43
CA THR A 74 -1.37 10.88 -16.22
C THR A 74 -0.43 10.84 -15.00
N LEU A 75 -0.46 9.78 -14.18
CA LEU A 75 0.45 9.64 -13.05
C LEU A 75 1.85 9.22 -13.49
N ASP A 76 2.86 9.85 -12.89
CA ASP A 76 4.25 9.41 -13.01
C ASP A 76 4.51 8.22 -12.08
N TYR A 77 5.11 7.16 -12.61
CA TYR A 77 5.49 5.98 -11.84
C TYR A 77 6.93 5.54 -12.13
N VAL A 78 7.44 4.68 -11.23
CA VAL A 78 8.74 4.04 -11.37
C VAL A 78 8.52 2.55 -11.55
N ASP A 79 8.98 2.01 -12.67
CA ASP A 79 8.91 0.58 -12.95
C ASP A 79 10.12 -0.14 -12.33
N ASN A 80 9.86 -0.95 -11.30
CA ASN A 80 10.90 -1.69 -10.59
C ASN A 80 11.49 -2.85 -11.42
N LEU A 81 10.78 -3.36 -12.42
CA LEU A 81 11.25 -4.41 -13.32
C LEU A 81 12.10 -3.84 -14.46
N MET A 82 11.83 -2.60 -14.88
CA MET A 82 12.61 -1.89 -15.90
C MET A 82 13.70 -0.99 -15.31
N ASN A 83 14.56 -1.54 -14.45
CA ASN A 83 15.70 -0.83 -13.85
C ASN A 83 15.32 0.51 -13.19
N ARG A 84 14.14 0.57 -12.55
CA ARG A 84 13.62 1.77 -11.88
C ARG A 84 13.48 2.98 -12.82
N SER A 85 13.18 2.71 -14.08
CA SER A 85 12.90 3.75 -15.08
C SER A 85 11.59 4.47 -14.76
N ARG A 86 11.51 5.75 -15.15
CA ARG A 86 10.35 6.61 -14.91
C ARG A 86 9.49 6.70 -16.16
N PHE A 87 8.19 6.58 -15.97
CA PHE A 87 7.18 6.66 -17.01
C PHE A 87 6.00 7.49 -16.53
N THR A 88 5.17 7.92 -17.47
CA THR A 88 3.87 8.56 -17.20
C THR A 88 2.79 7.66 -17.78
N GLU A 89 1.85 7.21 -16.97
CA GLU A 89 0.75 6.36 -17.43
C GLU A 89 -0.13 7.12 -18.44
N GLN A 90 -0.41 6.50 -19.58
CA GLN A 90 -1.21 7.08 -20.67
C GLN A 90 -2.47 6.28 -20.96
N ALA A 91 -2.53 5.00 -20.57
CA ALA A 91 -3.70 4.16 -20.75
C ALA A 91 -4.83 4.58 -19.80
N ASP A 92 -6.07 4.32 -20.22
CA ASP A 92 -7.26 4.51 -19.38
C ASP A 92 -7.34 3.49 -18.24
N ALA A 93 -6.71 2.32 -18.41
CA ALA A 93 -6.61 1.30 -17.41
C ALA A 93 -5.32 0.47 -17.54
N ILE A 94 -4.85 -0.05 -16.41
CA ILE A 94 -3.83 -1.11 -16.35
C ILE A 94 -4.52 -2.47 -16.41
N THR A 95 -4.09 -3.33 -17.32
CA THR A 95 -4.53 -4.72 -17.50
C THR A 95 -3.40 -5.70 -17.16
N PHE A 96 -3.75 -6.97 -16.99
CA PHE A 96 -2.83 -8.04 -16.59
C PHE A 96 -2.86 -9.20 -17.59
N ASP A 97 -2.77 -8.89 -18.89
CA ASP A 97 -2.99 -9.85 -19.99
C ASP A 97 -2.01 -11.03 -20.04
N GLY A 98 -0.96 -11.01 -19.20
CA GLY A 98 0.05 -12.06 -19.09
C GLY A 98 0.02 -12.86 -17.77
N GLU A 99 -0.93 -12.57 -16.87
CA GLU A 99 -1.06 -13.22 -15.55
C GLU A 99 -2.25 -14.18 -15.46
#